data_AF-A0A554JB79-F1
#
_entry.id   AF-A0A554JB79-F1
#
_cell.length_a   1.000
_cell.length_b   1.000
_cell.length_c   1.000
_cell.angle_alpha   90.00
_cell.angle_beta   90.00
_cell.angle_gamma   90.00
#
_symmetry.space_group_name_H-M   'P 1'
#
loop_
_entity.id
_entity.type
_entity.pdbx_description
1 polymer ?
#
loop_
_entity_poly.entity_id
_entity_poly.type
_entity_poly.pdbx_seq_one_letter_code
_entity_poly.pdbx_strand_id
1 'polypeptide(L)'
;MKEELNDKKTNMLKETSGVENGEHEQYEYLTQRSPEFEEALSGINLDLMRRLIQEEAEKCGREKGSSLNFLEMPRIGEIETRSKDDSVPISFYDSSTNEIQVDFTGMEQQAERQNPFLSKEGFKAYLVAVLTHEQLHAATELQALGYVGYQHFTSYQVWNEGVTEKLARELTGKYFKSSADFQKIDQAKSYNYESAVLLIDAVIAKISEQTGFDQETVWNAIKRGMFENTSLETKELQELLDGTLPIDFFKKLRTMSTTNEAEIHERVEHLNQGTIQKIVGKLVKLLRLDRPTETRKAA
;
A
#
# COMPACT_ATOMS: atom_id res chain seq x y z
N MET A 1 -30.83 5.25 14.91
CA MET A 1 -29.59 5.94 14.48
C MET A 1 -28.47 5.03 13.97
N LYS A 2 -27.93 4.05 14.73
CA LYS A 2 -26.92 3.12 14.15
C LYS A 2 -27.52 2.06 13.22
N GLU A 3 -28.74 1.57 13.48
CA GLU A 3 -29.46 0.64 12.58
C GLU A 3 -29.97 1.32 11.30
N GLU A 4 -30.50 2.55 11.39
CA GLU A 4 -30.98 3.31 10.21
C GLU A 4 -29.88 3.70 9.21
N LEU A 5 -28.62 3.75 9.66
CA LEU A 5 -27.47 4.00 8.77
C LEU A 5 -27.09 2.75 7.96
N ASN A 6 -27.36 1.55 8.48
CA ASN A 6 -27.11 0.30 7.76
C ASN A 6 -28.15 0.07 6.66
N ASP A 7 -29.44 0.33 6.93
CA ASP A 7 -30.49 0.14 5.93
C ASP A 7 -30.41 1.14 4.76
N LYS A 8 -29.94 2.37 5.02
CA LYS A 8 -29.66 3.34 3.95
C LYS A 8 -28.45 2.97 3.09
N LYS A 9 -27.44 2.31 3.66
CA LYS A 9 -26.26 1.82 2.92
C LYS A 9 -26.64 0.67 1.98
N THR A 10 -27.52 -0.22 2.43
CA THR A 10 -28.04 -1.35 1.63
C THR A 10 -28.95 -0.89 0.48
N ASN A 11 -29.73 0.18 0.66
CA ASN A 11 -30.62 0.68 -0.39
C ASN A 11 -29.94 1.58 -1.43
N MET A 12 -28.90 2.35 -1.07
CA MET A 12 -28.15 3.14 -2.07
C MET A 12 -27.38 2.28 -3.07
N LEU A 13 -26.98 1.05 -2.70
CA LEU A 13 -26.31 0.13 -3.61
C LEU A 13 -27.23 -0.44 -4.71
N LYS A 14 -28.55 -0.33 -4.57
CA LYS A 14 -29.52 -0.88 -5.53
C LYS A 14 -29.96 0.08 -6.62
N GLU A 15 -29.78 1.39 -6.44
CA GLU A 15 -30.37 2.40 -7.34
C GLU A 15 -29.39 2.97 -8.39
N THR A 16 -28.09 2.67 -8.31
CA THR A 16 -27.08 3.24 -9.24
C THR A 16 -26.58 2.29 -10.33
N SER A 17 -26.99 1.02 -10.35
CA SER A 17 -26.57 0.07 -11.40
C SER A 17 -27.63 -0.07 -12.50
N GLY A 18 -27.75 0.95 -13.36
CA GLY A 18 -28.44 0.85 -14.64
C GLY A 18 -27.64 0.07 -15.70
N VAL A 19 -26.88 -0.94 -15.27
CA VAL A 19 -26.10 -1.84 -16.13
C VAL A 19 -26.91 -3.12 -16.27
N GLU A 20 -27.27 -3.46 -17.50
CA GLU A 20 -27.97 -4.70 -17.82
C GLU A 20 -27.25 -5.90 -17.19
N ASN A 21 -28.03 -6.77 -16.55
CA ASN A 21 -27.61 -7.95 -15.80
C ASN A 21 -26.80 -8.92 -16.67
N GLY A 22 -25.52 -8.65 -16.90
CA GLY A 22 -24.53 -9.70 -17.07
C GLY A 22 -24.48 -10.46 -15.76
N GLU A 23 -24.80 -11.75 -15.80
CA GLU A 23 -24.64 -12.66 -14.66
C GLU A 23 -23.17 -12.62 -14.22
N HIS A 24 -22.85 -11.71 -13.31
CA HIS A 24 -21.62 -11.80 -12.53
C HIS A 24 -21.81 -13.03 -11.65
N GLU A 25 -21.36 -14.19 -12.14
CA GLU A 25 -21.10 -15.36 -11.30
C GLU A 25 -20.36 -14.83 -10.07
N GLN A 26 -21.05 -14.85 -8.92
CA GLN A 26 -20.40 -14.64 -7.64
C GLN A 26 -19.49 -15.84 -7.47
N TYR A 27 -18.23 -15.69 -7.85
CA TYR A 27 -17.19 -16.63 -7.50
C TYR A 27 -17.13 -16.63 -5.98
N GLU A 28 -17.75 -17.62 -5.33
CA GLU A 28 -17.38 -18.01 -3.98
C GLU A 28 -15.95 -18.53 -4.07
N TYR A 29 -14.99 -17.61 -3.96
CA TYR A 29 -13.60 -17.94 -3.71
C TYR A 29 -13.53 -18.53 -2.30
N LEU A 30 -13.89 -19.81 -2.17
CA LEU A 30 -13.46 -20.56 -1.00
C LEU A 30 -11.94 -20.52 -1.04
N THR A 31 -11.33 -19.96 0.00
CA THR A 31 -9.87 -19.91 0.19
C THR A 31 -9.34 -21.33 0.33
N GLN A 32 -9.17 -21.99 -0.81
CA GLN A 32 -8.44 -23.25 -0.89
C GLN A 32 -6.97 -22.94 -0.73
N ARG A 33 -6.24 -23.88 -0.15
CA ARG A 33 -4.78 -23.82 -0.05
C ARG A 33 -4.24 -25.18 -0.41
N SER A 34 -3.29 -25.19 -1.34
CA SER A 34 -2.44 -26.35 -1.54
C SER A 34 -1.67 -26.68 -0.25
N PRO A 35 -1.33 -27.97 -0.02
CA PRO A 35 -0.45 -28.35 1.08
C PRO A 35 0.88 -27.58 1.08
N GLU A 36 1.42 -27.29 -0.11
CA GLU A 36 2.65 -26.54 -0.31
C GLU A 36 2.51 -25.08 0.15
N PHE A 37 1.40 -24.42 -0.17
CA PHE A 37 1.13 -23.06 0.29
C PHE A 37 0.92 -23.02 1.81
N GLU A 38 0.19 -23.98 2.38
CA GLU A 38 -0.01 -24.08 3.83
C GLU A 38 1.33 -24.31 4.55
N GLU A 39 2.21 -25.17 4.02
CA GLU A 39 3.56 -25.38 4.54
C GLU A 39 4.39 -24.08 4.47
N ALA A 40 4.35 -23.36 3.35
CA ALA A 40 5.06 -22.10 3.19
C ALA A 40 4.58 -21.04 4.19
N LEU A 41 3.25 -20.85 4.32
CA LEU A 41 2.63 -19.93 5.26
C LEU A 41 2.92 -20.28 6.71
N SER A 42 2.92 -21.57 7.07
CA SER A 42 3.20 -22.01 8.45
C SER A 42 4.61 -21.62 8.93
N GLY A 43 5.54 -21.37 8.01
CA GLY A 43 6.89 -20.88 8.30
C GLY A 43 6.99 -19.36 8.45
N ILE A 44 5.89 -18.62 8.33
CA ILE A 44 5.86 -17.16 8.43
C ILE A 44 5.29 -16.73 9.78
N ASN A 45 6.03 -15.89 10.50
CA ASN A 45 5.63 -15.35 11.79
C ASN A 45 4.70 -14.14 11.62
N LEU A 46 3.42 -14.39 11.39
CA LEU A 46 2.41 -13.33 11.20
C LEU A 46 2.29 -12.40 12.42
N ASP A 47 2.53 -12.89 13.64
CA ASP A 47 2.52 -12.05 14.84
C ASP A 47 3.65 -11.00 14.86
N LEU A 48 4.85 -11.37 14.39
CA LEU A 48 5.95 -10.43 14.22
C LEU A 48 5.59 -9.38 13.15
N MET A 49 5.02 -9.80 12.02
CA MET A 49 4.58 -8.88 10.96
C MET A 49 3.53 -7.90 11.48
N ARG A 50 2.48 -8.40 12.15
CA ARG A 50 1.43 -7.59 12.79
C ARG A 50 2.03 -6.56 13.74
N ARG A 51 2.94 -6.99 14.62
CA ARG A 51 3.60 -6.10 15.58
C ARG A 51 4.41 -5.00 14.89
N LEU A 52 5.16 -5.32 13.83
CA LEU A 52 5.93 -4.32 13.08
C LEU A 52 5.03 -3.29 12.39
N ILE A 53 3.92 -3.71 11.79
CA ILE A 53 2.92 -2.80 11.19
C ILE A 53 2.27 -1.93 12.27
N GLN A 54 1.87 -2.53 13.41
CA GLN A 54 1.28 -1.81 14.55
C GLN A 54 2.23 -0.75 15.12
N GLU A 55 3.50 -1.11 15.35
CA GLU A 55 4.52 -0.17 15.83
C GLU A 55 4.71 1.01 14.88
N GLU A 56 4.65 0.78 13.56
CA GLU A 56 4.75 1.85 12.58
C GLU A 56 3.51 2.74 12.55
N ALA A 57 2.31 2.15 12.63
CA ALA A 57 1.05 2.88 12.72
C ALA A 57 1.03 3.80 13.96
N GLU A 58 1.48 3.30 15.11
CA GLU A 58 1.58 4.06 16.36
C GLU A 58 2.57 5.22 16.25
N LYS A 59 3.74 5.02 15.62
CA LYS A 59 4.69 6.12 15.31
C LYS A 59 4.07 7.18 14.41
N CYS A 60 3.17 6.77 13.52
CA CYS A 60 2.44 7.63 12.62
C CYS A 60 1.24 8.34 13.28
N GLY A 61 1.02 8.15 14.60
CA GLY A 61 0.01 8.88 15.36
C GLY A 61 -1.33 8.16 15.51
N ARG A 62 -1.46 6.91 15.07
CA ARG A 62 -2.60 6.06 15.46
C ARG A 62 -2.59 5.88 16.99
N GLU A 63 -3.78 5.73 17.55
CA GLU A 63 -3.92 5.53 18.99
C GLU A 63 -3.23 4.21 19.41
N LYS A 64 -2.37 4.28 20.44
CA LYS A 64 -1.68 3.11 20.97
C LYS A 64 -2.68 2.03 21.36
N GLY A 65 -2.49 0.82 20.83
CA GLY A 65 -3.40 -0.31 21.06
C GLY A 65 -4.70 -0.28 20.25
N SER A 66 -4.91 0.68 19.33
CA SER A 66 -5.98 0.57 18.35
C SER A 66 -5.71 -0.63 17.45
N SER A 67 -6.71 -1.49 17.26
CA SER A 67 -6.60 -2.64 16.37
C SER A 67 -6.53 -2.21 14.92
N LEU A 68 -5.52 -2.68 14.19
CA LEU A 68 -5.49 -2.63 12.73
C LEU A 68 -6.24 -3.84 12.16
N ASN A 69 -6.80 -3.69 10.95
CA ASN A 69 -7.31 -4.83 10.20
C ASN A 69 -6.13 -5.65 9.66
N PHE A 70 -5.67 -6.60 10.47
CA PHE A 70 -4.60 -7.54 10.11
C PHE A 70 -5.20 -8.92 9.90
N LEU A 71 -4.90 -9.53 8.76
CA LEU A 71 -5.52 -10.78 8.34
C LEU A 71 -4.73 -11.99 8.84
N GLU A 72 -5.39 -12.78 9.68
CA GLU A 72 -4.85 -14.05 10.17
C GLU A 72 -4.84 -15.12 9.09
N MET A 73 -4.11 -16.22 9.35
CA MET A 73 -4.00 -17.34 8.42
C MET A 73 -5.32 -17.68 7.74
N PRO A 74 -6.47 -17.91 8.42
CA PRO A 74 -7.75 -18.27 7.77
C PRO A 74 -8.26 -17.30 6.70
N ARG A 75 -7.75 -16.06 6.67
CA ARG A 75 -8.11 -15.00 5.71
C ARG A 75 -7.05 -14.77 4.64
N ILE A 76 -6.04 -15.64 4.56
CA ILE A 76 -5.03 -15.66 3.51
C ILE A 76 -5.29 -16.94 2.70
N GLY A 77 -5.58 -16.82 1.42
CA GLY A 77 -5.91 -17.95 0.56
C GLY A 77 -5.10 -17.99 -0.72
N GLU A 78 -5.17 -19.12 -1.41
CA GLU A 78 -4.56 -19.30 -2.72
C GLU A 78 -5.61 -19.04 -3.81
N ILE A 79 -5.20 -18.44 -4.91
CA ILE A 79 -6.02 -18.32 -6.12
C ILE A 79 -5.56 -19.39 -7.09
N GLU A 80 -6.47 -20.22 -7.57
CA GLU A 80 -6.19 -21.09 -8.71
C GLU A 80 -6.22 -20.25 -10.01
N THR A 81 -5.12 -19.57 -10.33
CA THR A 81 -5.00 -18.91 -11.63
C THR A 81 -4.71 -19.97 -12.69
N ARG A 82 -5.74 -20.32 -13.45
CA ARG A 82 -5.58 -21.17 -14.66
C ARG A 82 -4.91 -20.44 -15.81
N SER A 83 -4.64 -19.15 -15.65
CA SER A 83 -4.18 -18.25 -16.68
C SER A 83 -2.66 -18.09 -16.61
N LYS A 84 -1.95 -18.43 -17.69
CA LYS A 84 -0.54 -18.06 -17.89
C LYS A 84 -0.36 -16.58 -18.25
N ASP A 85 -1.38 -15.76 -18.02
CA ASP A 85 -1.34 -14.35 -18.33
C ASP A 85 -0.59 -13.63 -17.22
N ASP A 86 0.59 -13.10 -17.55
CA ASP A 86 1.40 -12.27 -16.66
C ASP A 86 0.68 -10.96 -16.25
N SER A 87 -0.51 -10.68 -16.79
CA SER A 87 -1.38 -9.57 -16.34
C SER A 87 -2.12 -9.84 -15.03
N VAL A 88 -2.18 -11.10 -14.57
CA VAL A 88 -2.84 -11.44 -13.29
C VAL A 88 -1.90 -11.07 -12.14
N PRO A 89 -2.35 -10.27 -11.17
CA PRO A 89 -1.52 -9.93 -10.02
C PRO A 89 -1.21 -11.18 -9.21
N ILE A 90 0.06 -11.32 -8.79
CA ILE A 90 0.53 -12.44 -7.95
C ILE A 90 -0.13 -12.48 -6.56
N SER A 91 -0.72 -11.37 -6.15
CA SER A 91 -1.48 -11.24 -4.92
C SER A 91 -2.40 -10.04 -4.98
N PHE A 92 -3.44 -10.05 -4.16
CA PHE A 92 -4.20 -8.85 -3.84
C PHE A 92 -4.95 -9.02 -2.52
N TYR A 93 -5.16 -7.91 -1.83
CA TYR A 93 -6.15 -7.79 -0.77
C TYR A 93 -7.54 -7.45 -1.35
N ASP A 94 -8.51 -8.33 -1.11
CA ASP A 94 -9.91 -8.12 -1.45
C ASP A 94 -10.67 -7.53 -0.24
N SER A 95 -10.94 -6.23 -0.31
CA SER A 95 -11.73 -5.53 0.71
C SER A 95 -13.20 -6.00 0.84
N SER A 96 -13.75 -6.68 -0.16
CA SER A 96 -15.15 -7.14 -0.14
C SER A 96 -15.34 -8.41 0.69
N THR A 97 -14.40 -9.34 0.58
CA THR A 97 -14.33 -10.59 1.36
C THR A 97 -13.46 -10.45 2.62
N ASN A 98 -12.67 -9.38 2.70
CA ASN A 98 -11.65 -9.10 3.70
C ASN A 98 -10.61 -10.22 3.77
N GLU A 99 -10.03 -10.55 2.62
CA GLU A 99 -9.11 -11.66 2.42
C GLU A 99 -7.90 -11.23 1.59
N ILE A 100 -6.75 -11.84 1.85
CA ILE A 100 -5.59 -11.77 0.97
C ILE A 100 -5.63 -13.02 0.11
N GLN A 101 -5.54 -12.82 -1.19
CA GLN A 101 -5.47 -13.91 -2.13
C GLN A 101 -4.10 -13.89 -2.81
N VAL A 102 -3.47 -15.06 -2.93
CA VAL A 102 -2.11 -15.22 -3.47
C VAL A 102 -2.14 -16.22 -4.61
N ASP A 103 -1.64 -15.83 -5.78
CA ASP A 103 -1.31 -16.77 -6.85
C ASP A 103 0.05 -17.40 -6.55
N PHE A 104 0.04 -18.43 -5.72
CA PHE A 104 1.26 -19.06 -5.21
C PHE A 104 2.06 -19.72 -6.35
N THR A 105 1.37 -20.38 -7.29
CA THR A 105 2.01 -21.00 -8.46
C THR A 105 2.61 -19.95 -9.40
N GLY A 106 1.90 -18.86 -9.69
CA GLY A 106 2.39 -17.74 -10.49
C GLY A 106 3.58 -17.04 -9.82
N MET A 107 3.54 -16.92 -8.49
CA MET A 107 4.64 -16.38 -7.70
C MET A 107 5.89 -17.28 -7.79
N GLU A 108 5.76 -18.60 -7.69
CA GLU A 108 6.87 -19.56 -7.91
C GLU A 108 7.47 -19.38 -9.31
N GLN A 109 6.63 -19.35 -10.34
CA GLN A 109 7.08 -19.18 -11.73
C GLN A 109 7.78 -17.83 -11.97
N GLN A 110 7.27 -16.74 -11.37
CA GLN A 110 7.92 -15.43 -11.47
C GLN A 110 9.28 -15.45 -10.76
N ALA A 111 9.32 -16.04 -9.57
CA ALA A 111 10.53 -16.14 -8.76
C ALA A 111 11.61 -16.98 -9.45
N GLU A 112 11.25 -18.10 -10.06
CA GLU A 112 12.13 -18.93 -10.88
C GLU A 112 12.63 -18.20 -12.13
N ARG A 113 11.78 -17.42 -12.81
CA ARG A 113 12.17 -16.64 -13.99
C ARG A 113 13.23 -15.58 -13.65
N GLN A 114 13.07 -14.91 -12.52
CA GLN A 114 13.97 -13.83 -12.09
C GLN A 114 15.23 -14.36 -11.40
N ASN A 115 15.11 -15.47 -10.69
CA ASN A 115 16.21 -16.15 -10.03
C ASN A 115 16.01 -17.68 -10.09
N PRO A 116 16.50 -18.36 -11.14
CA PRO A 116 16.36 -19.81 -11.30
C PRO A 116 16.98 -20.65 -10.18
N PHE A 117 17.78 -20.01 -9.31
CA PHE A 117 18.46 -20.64 -8.18
C PHE A 117 17.87 -20.19 -6.84
N LEU A 118 16.65 -19.64 -6.84
CA LEU A 118 16.00 -19.23 -5.61
C LEU A 118 15.79 -20.46 -4.72
N SER A 119 16.37 -20.43 -3.52
CA SER A 119 16.16 -21.51 -2.56
C SER A 119 14.73 -21.46 -2.02
N LYS A 120 14.27 -22.54 -1.39
CA LYS A 120 12.98 -22.55 -0.68
C LYS A 120 12.86 -21.42 0.35
N GLU A 121 13.95 -21.11 1.04
CA GLU A 121 14.02 -19.99 1.99
C GLU A 121 13.91 -18.64 1.29
N GLY A 122 14.58 -18.50 0.13
CA GLY A 122 14.45 -17.30 -0.71
C GLY A 122 13.02 -17.08 -1.20
N PHE A 123 12.33 -18.15 -1.59
CA PHE A 123 10.94 -18.09 -1.98
C PHE A 123 10.00 -17.77 -0.81
N LYS A 124 10.23 -18.36 0.37
CA LYS A 124 9.52 -17.96 1.60
C LYS A 124 9.72 -16.47 1.93
N ALA A 125 10.92 -15.95 1.72
CA ALA A 125 11.20 -14.52 1.90
C ALA A 125 10.44 -13.65 0.90
N TYR A 126 10.29 -14.12 -0.34
CA TYR A 126 9.45 -13.46 -1.33
C TYR A 126 7.98 -13.43 -0.89
N LEU A 127 7.44 -14.55 -0.40
CA LEU A 127 6.09 -14.61 0.17
C LEU A 127 5.92 -13.65 1.36
N VAL A 128 6.91 -13.51 2.24
CA VAL A 128 6.87 -12.53 3.34
C VAL A 128 6.75 -11.10 2.80
N ALA A 129 7.49 -10.74 1.75
CA ALA A 129 7.44 -9.41 1.16
C ALA A 129 6.05 -9.13 0.55
N VAL A 130 5.51 -10.11 -0.19
CA VAL A 130 4.16 -10.06 -0.77
C VAL A 130 3.09 -9.90 0.32
N LEU A 131 3.10 -10.76 1.34
CA LEU A 131 2.14 -10.66 2.44
C LEU A 131 2.26 -9.35 3.20
N THR A 132 3.47 -8.83 3.40
CA THR A 132 3.66 -7.52 4.07
C THR A 132 2.99 -6.39 3.27
N HIS A 133 3.10 -6.43 1.94
CA HIS A 133 2.44 -5.48 1.04
C HIS A 133 0.91 -5.57 1.19
N GLU A 134 0.33 -6.76 1.06
CA GLU A 134 -1.13 -6.93 1.11
C GLU A 134 -1.71 -6.64 2.51
N GLN A 135 -0.97 -6.97 3.57
CA GLN A 135 -1.36 -6.63 4.95
C GLN A 135 -1.38 -5.12 5.18
N LEU A 136 -0.54 -4.34 4.50
CA LEU A 136 -0.61 -2.89 4.57
C LEU A 136 -1.86 -2.35 3.89
N HIS A 137 -2.28 -2.91 2.75
CA HIS A 137 -3.57 -2.60 2.14
C HIS A 137 -4.73 -2.89 3.10
N ALA A 138 -4.72 -4.05 3.75
CA ALA A 138 -5.72 -4.42 4.74
C ALA A 138 -5.71 -3.47 5.96
N ALA A 139 -4.54 -3.22 6.54
CA ALA A 139 -4.38 -2.47 7.79
C ALA A 139 -4.70 -0.98 7.67
N THR A 140 -4.54 -0.42 6.47
CA THR A 140 -4.74 1.02 6.25
C THR A 140 -6.15 1.36 5.78
N GLU A 141 -7.02 0.39 5.49
CA GLU A 141 -8.37 0.63 4.97
C GLU A 141 -8.35 1.74 3.91
N LEU A 142 -7.55 1.56 2.83
CA LEU A 142 -7.23 2.54 1.78
C LEU A 142 -8.43 3.08 0.96
N GLN A 143 -9.60 3.26 1.58
CA GLN A 143 -10.69 4.11 1.10
C GLN A 143 -10.22 5.58 0.94
N ALA A 144 -9.18 6.00 1.66
CA ALA A 144 -8.72 7.38 1.77
C ALA A 144 -8.19 8.04 0.49
N LEU A 145 -7.74 7.26 -0.49
CA LEU A 145 -7.08 7.80 -1.67
C LEU A 145 -7.88 7.56 -2.97
N GLY A 146 -9.12 7.06 -2.85
CA GLY A 146 -10.06 6.94 -3.97
C GLY A 146 -10.58 5.52 -4.23
N TYR A 147 -10.63 4.64 -3.23
CA TYR A 147 -11.08 3.25 -3.40
C TYR A 147 -12.51 3.08 -2.84
N VAL A 148 -13.50 2.93 -3.72
CA VAL A 148 -14.88 2.56 -3.33
C VAL A 148 -15.38 1.44 -4.26
N GLY A 149 -15.10 0.19 -3.89
CA GLY A 149 -15.65 -1.00 -4.56
C GLY A 149 -15.04 -1.29 -5.94
N TYR A 150 -15.23 -2.53 -6.41
CA TYR A 150 -14.68 -3.08 -7.66
C TYR A 150 -14.97 -2.28 -8.94
N GLN A 151 -15.79 -1.22 -8.89
CA GLN A 151 -16.09 -0.32 -10.01
C GLN A 151 -15.50 1.10 -9.87
N HIS A 152 -14.81 1.41 -8.76
CA HIS A 152 -14.03 2.63 -8.57
C HIS A 152 -12.57 2.33 -8.18
N PHE A 153 -11.93 1.37 -8.85
CA PHE A 153 -10.51 1.57 -9.15
C PHE A 153 -10.41 2.90 -9.89
N THR A 154 -9.49 3.79 -9.50
CA THR A 154 -8.61 4.52 -10.45
C THR A 154 -7.95 5.74 -9.87
N SER A 155 -8.47 6.38 -8.82
CA SER A 155 -7.85 7.62 -8.36
C SER A 155 -6.56 7.32 -7.57
N TYR A 156 -5.44 7.85 -8.08
CA TYR A 156 -4.13 7.81 -7.42
C TYR A 156 -3.53 6.40 -7.23
N GLN A 157 -3.85 5.43 -8.11
CA GLN A 157 -3.37 4.05 -7.97
C GLN A 157 -1.85 3.97 -7.85
N VAL A 158 -1.10 4.64 -8.72
CA VAL A 158 0.38 4.66 -8.66
C VAL A 158 0.90 5.20 -7.33
N TRP A 159 0.24 6.21 -6.78
CA TRP A 159 0.64 6.77 -5.49
C TRP A 159 0.38 5.77 -4.36
N ASN A 160 -0.81 5.17 -4.32
CA ASN A 160 -1.19 4.24 -3.26
C ASN A 160 -0.27 3.03 -3.24
N GLU A 161 -0.07 2.40 -4.41
CA GLU A 161 0.83 1.26 -4.54
C GLU A 161 2.29 1.64 -4.26
N GLY A 162 2.73 2.83 -4.69
CA GLY A 162 4.07 3.32 -4.42
C GLY A 162 4.33 3.53 -2.92
N VAL A 163 3.37 4.12 -2.19
CA VAL A 163 3.49 4.33 -0.73
C VAL A 163 3.42 2.99 0.01
N THR A 164 2.46 2.13 -0.36
CA THR A 164 2.32 0.78 0.22
C THR A 164 3.58 -0.03 0.02
N GLU A 165 4.09 -0.13 -1.21
CA GLU A 165 5.29 -0.91 -1.53
C GLU A 165 6.53 -0.33 -0.82
N LYS A 166 6.71 1.00 -0.82
CA LYS A 166 7.86 1.62 -0.16
C LYS A 166 7.87 1.28 1.34
N LEU A 167 6.72 1.36 2.01
CA LEU A 167 6.60 0.97 3.41
C LEU A 167 6.75 -0.56 3.60
N ALA A 168 6.21 -1.38 2.71
CA ALA A 168 6.32 -2.82 2.75
C ALA A 168 7.80 -3.27 2.74
N ARG A 169 8.63 -2.63 1.91
CA ARG A 169 10.09 -2.89 1.86
C ARG A 169 10.78 -2.59 3.19
N GLU A 170 10.43 -1.49 3.85
CA GLU A 170 10.98 -1.14 5.16
C GLU A 170 10.59 -2.16 6.24
N LEU A 171 9.32 -2.54 6.27
CA LEU A 171 8.80 -3.49 7.26
C LEU A 171 9.31 -4.91 7.02
N THR A 172 9.43 -5.33 5.76
CA THR A 172 10.05 -6.60 5.36
C THR A 172 11.52 -6.65 5.80
N GLY A 173 12.26 -5.57 5.59
CA GLY A 173 13.64 -5.46 6.07
C GLY A 173 13.75 -5.54 7.60
N LYS A 174 12.82 -4.93 8.34
CA LYS A 174 12.74 -5.07 9.81
C LYS A 174 12.36 -6.50 10.22
N TYR A 175 11.47 -7.15 9.48
CA TYR A 175 11.04 -8.52 9.70
C TYR A 175 12.22 -9.49 9.56
N PHE A 176 12.99 -9.43 8.46
CA PHE A 176 14.13 -10.33 8.27
C PHE A 176 15.23 -10.16 9.33
N LYS A 177 15.48 -8.92 9.76
CA LYS A 177 16.42 -8.65 10.86
C LYS A 177 15.94 -9.21 12.21
N SER A 178 14.63 -9.26 12.42
CA SER A 178 14.02 -9.64 13.70
C SER A 178 13.65 -11.13 13.78
N SER A 179 13.47 -11.78 12.64
CA SER A 179 13.10 -13.19 12.57
C SER A 179 14.33 -14.08 12.55
N ALA A 180 14.39 -15.08 13.42
CA ALA A 180 15.49 -16.05 13.48
C ALA A 180 15.70 -16.80 12.16
N ASP A 181 14.61 -17.07 11.43
CA ASP A 181 14.62 -17.88 10.21
C ASP A 181 15.13 -17.13 8.98
N PHE A 182 15.14 -15.78 9.02
CA PHE A 182 15.41 -14.94 7.85
C PHE A 182 16.62 -14.00 8.02
N GLN A 183 17.38 -14.09 9.12
CA GLN A 183 18.50 -13.16 9.41
C GLN A 183 19.60 -13.15 8.35
N LYS A 184 19.71 -14.21 7.54
CA LYS A 184 20.70 -14.34 6.47
C LYS A 184 20.24 -13.74 5.14
N ILE A 185 19.00 -13.27 5.06
CA ILE A 185 18.43 -12.69 3.86
C ILE A 185 18.59 -11.18 3.96
N ASP A 186 19.54 -10.65 3.20
CA ASP A 186 19.85 -9.22 3.22
C ASP A 186 18.69 -8.39 2.67
N GLN A 187 18.04 -8.87 1.59
CA GLN A 187 16.87 -8.24 0.98
C GLN A 187 16.02 -9.28 0.22
N ALA A 188 14.71 -9.19 0.38
CA ALA A 188 13.73 -9.68 -0.60
C ALA A 188 12.86 -8.48 -0.96
N LYS A 189 12.57 -8.30 -2.24
CA LYS A 189 11.69 -7.24 -2.73
C LYS A 189 10.44 -7.90 -3.29
N SER A 190 9.30 -7.23 -3.16
CA SER A 190 8.20 -7.50 -4.07
C SER A 190 8.68 -7.00 -5.45
N TYR A 191 8.58 -7.84 -6.49
CA TYR A 191 9.18 -7.53 -7.78
C TYR A 191 8.37 -6.55 -8.63
N ASN A 192 7.26 -6.07 -8.09
CA ASN A 192 6.34 -5.18 -8.76
C ASN A 192 6.43 -3.79 -8.09
N TYR A 193 6.07 -2.72 -8.80
CA TYR A 193 5.99 -1.34 -8.27
C TYR A 193 7.30 -0.53 -8.11
N GLU A 194 8.45 -0.93 -8.68
CA GLU A 194 9.67 -0.11 -8.63
C GLU A 194 9.44 1.31 -9.18
N SER A 195 8.76 1.45 -10.32
CA SER A 195 8.40 2.76 -10.90
C SER A 195 7.53 3.60 -9.96
N ALA A 196 6.57 2.98 -9.28
CA ALA A 196 5.71 3.67 -8.32
C ALA A 196 6.52 4.16 -7.09
N VAL A 197 7.43 3.32 -6.56
CA VAL A 197 8.34 3.72 -5.48
C VAL A 197 9.27 4.86 -5.92
N LEU A 198 9.79 4.82 -7.14
CA LEU A 198 10.61 5.91 -7.71
C LEU A 198 9.84 7.23 -7.77
N LEU A 199 8.55 7.20 -8.11
CA LEU A 199 7.70 8.39 -8.07
C LEU A 199 7.56 8.94 -6.65
N ILE A 200 7.35 8.07 -5.65
CA ILE A 200 7.27 8.49 -4.25
C ILE A 200 8.58 9.12 -3.80
N ASP A 201 9.72 8.52 -4.14
CA ASP A 201 11.04 9.06 -3.81
C ASP A 201 11.28 10.44 -4.45
N ALA A 202 10.88 10.62 -5.71
CA ALA A 202 10.97 11.91 -6.39
C ALA A 202 10.09 12.98 -5.72
N VAL A 203 8.86 12.63 -5.31
CA VAL A 203 7.98 13.55 -4.59
C VAL A 203 8.55 13.89 -3.21
N ILE A 204 9.06 12.92 -2.46
CA ILE A 204 9.72 13.13 -1.17
C ILE A 204 10.89 14.10 -1.33
N ALA A 205 11.77 13.84 -2.29
CA ALA A 205 12.90 14.70 -2.58
C ALA A 205 12.46 16.12 -2.94
N LYS A 206 11.41 16.26 -3.75
CA LYS A 206 10.90 17.59 -4.16
C LYS A 206 10.30 18.38 -3.00
N ILE A 207 9.48 17.74 -2.17
CA ILE A 207 8.91 18.37 -0.98
C ILE A 207 10.03 18.75 0.00
N SER A 208 11.01 17.87 0.21
CA SER A 208 12.18 18.11 1.06
C SER A 208 12.97 19.34 0.60
N GLU A 209 13.30 19.43 -0.69
CA GLU A 209 14.00 20.57 -1.30
C GLU A 209 13.27 21.90 -1.06
N GLN A 210 11.95 21.93 -1.26
CA GLN A 210 11.15 23.15 -1.22
C GLN A 210 10.83 23.62 0.21
N THR A 211 10.63 22.68 1.12
CA THR A 211 10.27 22.98 2.51
C THR A 211 11.47 23.18 3.42
N GLY A 212 12.62 22.58 3.08
CA GLY A 212 13.79 22.49 3.94
C GLY A 212 13.71 21.40 5.01
N PHE A 213 12.64 20.60 5.06
CA PHE A 213 12.61 19.39 5.86
C PHE A 213 13.47 18.30 5.22
N ASP A 214 14.07 17.44 6.04
CA ASP A 214 14.76 16.26 5.51
C ASP A 214 13.76 15.25 4.92
N GLN A 215 14.25 14.36 4.05
CA GLN A 215 13.41 13.38 3.35
C GLN A 215 12.73 12.38 4.30
N GLU A 216 13.36 12.04 5.44
CA GLU A 216 12.78 11.12 6.42
C GLU A 216 11.56 11.76 7.09
N THR A 217 11.64 13.05 7.45
CA THR A 217 10.52 13.83 7.96
C THR A 217 9.35 13.87 6.97
N VAL A 218 9.63 14.10 5.68
CA VAL A 218 8.60 14.09 4.62
C VAL A 218 7.99 12.70 4.47
N TRP A 219 8.81 11.65 4.45
CA TRP A 219 8.32 10.27 4.35
C TRP A 219 7.44 9.87 5.54
N ASN A 220 7.82 10.25 6.76
CA ASN A 220 7.02 10.02 7.96
C ASN A 220 5.67 10.74 7.90
N ALA A 221 5.60 11.94 7.30
CA ALA A 221 4.33 12.62 7.06
C ALA A 221 3.44 11.89 6.04
N ILE A 222 4.01 11.30 4.99
CA ILE A 222 3.27 10.50 4.00
C ILE A 222 2.72 9.21 4.63
N LYS A 223 3.55 8.47 5.39
CA LYS A 223 3.08 7.28 6.13
C LYS A 223 1.96 7.61 7.09
N ARG A 224 2.06 8.74 7.80
CA ARG A 224 0.97 9.25 8.63
C ARG A 224 -0.30 9.50 7.82
N GLY A 225 -0.19 10.15 6.67
CA GLY A 225 -1.33 10.35 5.76
C GLY A 225 -2.01 9.03 5.38
N MET A 226 -1.23 8.00 5.08
CA MET A 226 -1.72 6.64 4.79
C MET A 226 -2.47 6.04 5.99
N PHE A 227 -1.87 6.00 7.18
CA PHE A 227 -2.53 5.43 8.36
C PHE A 227 -3.72 6.26 8.87
N GLU A 228 -3.71 7.59 8.71
CA GLU A 228 -4.82 8.47 9.09
C GLU A 228 -5.91 8.55 8.02
N ASN A 229 -5.76 7.83 6.90
CA ASN A 229 -6.70 7.85 5.80
C ASN A 229 -6.95 9.29 5.26
N THR A 230 -5.87 10.04 5.10
CA THR A 230 -5.90 11.41 4.59
C THR A 230 -6.04 11.43 3.06
N SER A 231 -7.04 12.15 2.56
CA SER A 231 -7.27 12.28 1.13
C SER A 231 -6.36 13.33 0.46
N LEU A 232 -5.78 12.95 -0.68
CA LEU A 232 -5.07 13.86 -1.60
C LEU A 232 -6.00 14.90 -2.26
N GLU A 233 -7.32 14.71 -2.16
CA GLU A 233 -8.31 15.64 -2.71
C GLU A 233 -8.71 16.76 -1.74
N THR A 234 -8.15 16.77 -0.52
CA THR A 234 -8.42 17.87 0.41
C THR A 234 -7.87 19.17 -0.17
N LYS A 235 -8.73 20.20 -0.23
CA LYS A 235 -8.37 21.53 -0.73
C LYS A 235 -7.13 22.08 -0.02
N GLU A 236 -7.04 21.87 1.29
CA GLU A 236 -5.90 22.28 2.12
C GLU A 236 -4.58 21.66 1.64
N LEU A 237 -4.58 20.37 1.29
CA LEU A 237 -3.39 19.67 0.79
C LEU A 237 -3.05 20.05 -0.66
N GLN A 238 -4.07 20.23 -1.51
CA GLN A 238 -3.86 20.71 -2.88
C GLN A 238 -3.26 22.13 -2.88
N GLU A 239 -3.85 23.07 -2.13
CA GLU A 239 -3.33 24.43 -1.98
C GLU A 239 -1.91 24.47 -1.39
N LEU A 240 -1.58 23.50 -0.53
CA LEU A 240 -0.26 23.34 0.05
C LEU A 240 0.79 22.96 -0.99
N LEU A 241 0.39 22.09 -1.91
CA LEU A 241 1.28 21.44 -2.86
C LEU A 241 1.28 22.12 -4.24
N ASP A 242 0.30 22.96 -4.56
CA ASP A 242 0.22 23.76 -5.81
C ASP A 242 1.43 24.69 -6.04
N GLY A 243 2.19 25.00 -4.99
CA GLY A 243 3.45 25.75 -5.09
C GLY A 243 4.72 24.92 -4.90
N THR A 244 4.58 23.62 -4.61
CA THR A 244 5.69 22.67 -4.42
C THR A 244 5.82 21.72 -5.61
N LEU A 245 4.69 21.31 -6.17
CA LEU A 245 4.54 20.39 -7.28
C LEU A 245 3.95 21.13 -8.49
N PRO A 246 4.09 20.59 -9.72
CA PRO A 246 3.47 21.19 -10.89
C PRO A 246 1.94 21.36 -10.75
N ILE A 247 1.39 22.44 -11.31
CA ILE A 247 -0.04 22.84 -11.20
C ILE A 247 -1.03 21.72 -11.61
N ASP A 248 -0.62 20.78 -12.47
CA ASP A 248 -1.46 19.67 -12.92
C ASP A 248 -1.05 18.31 -12.34
N PHE A 249 -0.14 18.29 -11.36
CA PHE A 249 0.43 17.07 -10.81
C PHE A 249 -0.64 16.13 -10.26
N PHE A 250 -1.52 16.60 -9.36
CA PHE A 250 -2.57 15.76 -8.78
C PHE A 250 -3.57 15.28 -9.82
N LYS A 251 -3.92 16.13 -10.79
CA LYS A 251 -4.84 15.75 -11.87
C LYS A 251 -4.28 14.59 -12.70
N LYS A 252 -2.98 14.63 -13.01
CA LYS A 252 -2.29 13.57 -13.74
C LYS A 252 -2.13 12.33 -12.88
N LEU A 253 -1.61 12.49 -11.66
CA LEU A 253 -1.41 11.40 -10.69
C LEU A 253 -2.72 10.62 -10.44
N ARG A 254 -3.84 11.33 -10.39
CA ARG A 254 -5.17 10.75 -10.21
C ARG A 254 -5.49 9.69 -11.27
N THR A 255 -5.04 9.83 -12.52
CA THR A 255 -5.41 8.91 -13.60
C THR A 255 -4.28 7.96 -14.01
N MET A 256 -3.13 8.03 -13.34
CA MET A 256 -1.97 7.21 -13.68
C MET A 256 -2.20 5.74 -13.29
N SER A 257 -1.79 4.84 -14.18
CA SER A 257 -1.77 3.39 -13.96
C SER A 257 -0.38 2.91 -13.56
N THR A 258 -0.30 1.92 -12.67
CA THR A 258 0.96 1.24 -12.31
C THR A 258 1.58 0.46 -13.46
N THR A 259 0.79 0.17 -14.50
CA THR A 259 1.28 -0.52 -15.71
C THR A 259 1.92 0.40 -16.74
N ASN A 260 1.84 1.73 -16.59
CA ASN A 260 2.38 2.70 -17.54
C ASN A 260 3.73 3.26 -17.06
N GLU A 261 4.78 2.44 -17.05
CA GLU A 261 6.11 2.82 -16.57
C GLU A 261 6.69 4.05 -17.27
N ALA A 262 6.50 4.16 -18.60
CA ALA A 262 7.00 5.29 -19.38
C ALA A 262 6.41 6.63 -18.91
N GLU A 263 5.10 6.66 -18.63
CA GLU A 263 4.46 7.85 -18.07
C GLU A 263 5.01 8.16 -16.67
N ILE A 264 5.21 7.14 -15.82
CA ILE A 264 5.78 7.33 -14.48
C ILE A 264 7.19 7.95 -14.57
N HIS A 265 8.05 7.44 -15.44
CA HIS A 265 9.39 7.96 -15.67
C HIS A 265 9.38 9.41 -16.17
N GLU A 266 8.53 9.74 -17.15
CA GLU A 266 8.36 11.12 -17.64
C GLU A 266 8.02 12.07 -16.47
N ARG A 267 7.15 11.64 -15.55
CA ARG A 267 6.77 12.45 -14.39
C ARG A 267 7.91 12.63 -13.39
N VAL A 268 8.67 11.57 -13.12
CA VAL A 268 9.88 11.65 -12.28
C VAL A 268 10.89 12.64 -12.89
N GLU A 269 11.13 12.57 -14.19
CA GLU A 269 12.02 13.52 -14.88
C GLU A 269 11.52 14.96 -14.78
N HIS A 270 10.22 15.18 -14.98
CA HIS A 270 9.62 16.52 -14.86
C HIS A 270 9.73 17.10 -13.44
N LEU A 271 9.56 16.26 -12.40
CA LEU A 271 9.79 16.67 -11.00
C LEU A 271 11.24 17.10 -10.75
N ASN A 272 12.20 16.39 -11.37
CA ASN A 272 13.63 16.66 -11.24
C ASN A 272 14.09 17.90 -12.03
N GLN A 273 13.43 18.25 -13.14
CA GLN A 273 13.80 19.38 -14.00
C GLN A 273 13.14 20.72 -13.59
N GLY A 274 12.08 20.70 -12.80
CA GLY A 274 11.27 21.89 -12.48
C GLY A 274 11.95 22.93 -11.56
N THR A 275 12.15 24.14 -12.08
CA THR A 275 12.68 25.32 -11.35
C THR A 275 11.56 26.15 -10.71
N ILE A 276 11.23 26.02 -9.42
CA ILE A 276 10.12 26.80 -8.80
C ILE A 276 10.39 27.28 -7.35
N GLN A 277 9.68 28.38 -7.00
CA GLN A 277 9.79 29.37 -5.92
C GLN A 277 9.51 28.86 -4.49
N LYS A 278 10.35 29.31 -3.54
CA LYS A 278 10.27 29.06 -2.09
C LYS A 278 8.89 29.35 -1.49
N ILE A 279 8.24 28.33 -0.91
CA ILE A 279 7.08 28.48 -0.01
C ILE A 279 7.35 27.76 1.32
N VAL A 280 8.20 28.35 2.17
CA VAL A 280 8.62 27.74 3.44
C VAL A 280 7.58 27.96 4.56
N GLY A 281 6.76 29.01 4.49
CA GLY A 281 5.96 29.46 5.64
C GLY A 281 4.64 28.72 5.92
N LYS A 282 3.98 28.15 4.90
CA LYS A 282 2.65 27.53 5.06
C LYS A 282 2.70 26.01 5.30
N LEU A 283 3.74 25.33 4.80
CA LEU A 283 3.93 23.88 4.91
C LEU A 283 4.17 23.39 6.34
N VAL A 284 4.94 24.15 7.13
CA VAL A 284 5.29 23.81 8.52
C VAL A 284 4.06 23.65 9.41
N LYS A 285 3.05 24.52 9.24
CA LYS A 285 1.87 24.61 10.13
C LYS A 285 0.80 23.56 9.82
N LEU A 286 0.82 23.00 8.61
CA LEU A 286 -0.26 22.15 8.08
C LEU A 286 0.07 20.66 8.14
N LEU A 287 1.32 20.29 7.89
CA LEU A 287 1.80 18.92 8.11
C LEU A 287 1.91 18.55 9.60
N ARG A 288 1.53 19.47 10.51
CA ARG A 288 1.66 19.34 11.97
C ARG A 288 3.08 18.96 12.40
N LEU A 289 4.09 19.34 11.60
CA LEU A 289 5.51 19.07 11.86
C LEU A 289 6.05 19.89 13.04
N ASP A 290 5.30 20.90 13.43
CA ASP A 290 5.48 21.75 14.60
C ASP A 290 4.87 21.18 15.89
N ARG A 291 4.19 20.01 15.86
CA ARG A 291 3.88 19.29 17.10
C ARG A 291 5.14 18.54 17.53
N PRO A 292 5.76 18.88 18.67
CA PRO A 292 6.69 17.96 19.29
C PRO A 292 5.95 16.63 19.44
N THR A 293 6.62 15.52 19.14
CA THR A 293 6.27 14.23 19.74
C THR A 293 6.39 14.43 21.24
N GLU A 294 5.34 14.99 21.86
CA GLU A 294 5.27 15.10 23.30
C GLU A 294 5.43 13.69 23.81
N THR A 295 6.58 13.47 24.43
CA THR A 295 6.89 12.28 25.19
C THR A 295 5.73 12.15 26.17
N ARG A 296 4.79 11.24 25.87
CA ARG A 296 3.77 10.82 26.83
C ARG A 296 4.56 10.31 28.03
N LYS A 297 4.72 11.18 29.03
CA LYS A 297 5.23 10.79 30.34
C LYS A 297 4.35 9.63 30.78
N ALA A 298 4.99 8.49 31.01
CA ALA A 298 4.35 7.31 31.58
C ALA A 298 3.60 7.74 32.84
N ALA A 299 2.29 7.48 32.84
CA ALA A 299 1.45 7.36 34.02
C ALA A 299 1.12 5.88 34.19
#